data_AF-A0A937WIE0-F1
#
_entry.id   AF-A0A937WIE0-F1
#
_cell.length_a   1.000
_cell.length_b   1.000
_cell.length_c   1.000
_cell.angle_alpha   90.00
_cell.angle_beta   90.00
_cell.angle_gamma   90.00
#
_symmetry.space_group_name_H-M   'P 1'
#
loop_
_entity.id
_entity.type
_entity.pdbx_description
1 polymer ?
#
loop_
_entity_poly.entity_id
_entity_poly.type
_entity_poly.pdbx_seq_one_letter_code
_entity_poly.pdbx_strand_id
1 'polypeptide(L)'
;MRRFFHAVILAILFCLFTCGEEQDEPQLTNPFDPENPETQGDPFHLSVKLKERKSVLTWKEPLGCEFDNYIIYRRVGNDTEVKIATVPRGTTRYTDTTIVAGHQYTYRINVARSTKQSPLSRITDKSSVYLNVLPTVTINPLEIDGNDVTISWSATDDDGEVVGYSYRFNNGDWSQYLADTKHTFKDLKAGKHTVEVKAKDNAQDEGPITQRVFTLTIDFAVQLTIVWYVSTTGDDTTFKTIQKGIDAASDGDIVLVADGTYTGDGNKNLDFKGKAITVKSENGAENCIIDCENDGRGFYFHNDENEASVLDGFTIRNGRTRGPDDSGGGGILCEYSSPNIQNNIIEGNKVSYAGGGGIRCYFSSAIITNNIISGNLSDGIGGGIECHYSSLTITNNIIKRNSAWSSGGGIECYSSSPIITNNTIEGNSAGSDGGGIYCTASSSITIINTILWNNNPEEIYRHHGSITVTYSNIQGGWPGEGNINADPLFVDPAKGDYHLQPGSPCVDSATGKEAPTTDIDGHPRLLGSGYDMGAYER
;
A
#
# COMPACT_ATOMS: atom_id res chain seq x y z
N MET A 1 49.47 -67.50 -13.06
CA MET A 1 48.21 -66.82 -13.44
C MET A 1 48.59 -65.84 -14.57
N ARG A 2 47.95 -65.81 -15.76
CA ARG A 2 46.81 -64.93 -16.12
C ARG A 2 46.93 -63.53 -15.48
N ARG A 3 47.07 -62.38 -16.14
CA ARG A 3 47.05 -61.86 -17.55
C ARG A 3 48.02 -60.62 -17.59
N PHE A 4 48.54 -60.00 -18.66
CA PHE A 4 48.64 -60.10 -20.14
C PHE A 4 50.10 -59.58 -20.50
N PHE A 5 50.76 -59.66 -21.67
CA PHE A 5 50.49 -59.30 -23.10
C PHE A 5 50.20 -57.79 -23.35
N HIS A 6 50.85 -57.04 -24.26
CA HIS A 6 51.97 -57.24 -25.24
C HIS A 6 52.98 -56.06 -25.07
N ALA A 7 54.31 -56.14 -25.30
CA ALA A 7 55.10 -56.44 -26.53
C ALA A 7 55.13 -55.25 -27.55
N VAL A 8 56.18 -54.96 -28.36
CA VAL A 8 57.46 -55.66 -28.64
C VAL A 8 58.49 -54.75 -29.41
N ILE A 9 59.82 -54.97 -29.26
CA ILE A 9 60.93 -55.04 -30.31
C ILE A 9 61.06 -53.93 -31.41
N LEU A 10 62.20 -53.53 -32.03
CA LEU A 10 63.66 -53.84 -32.14
C LEU A 10 64.39 -52.51 -32.54
N ALA A 11 65.69 -52.20 -32.34
CA ALA A 11 66.92 -52.57 -33.10
C ALA A 11 66.81 -52.51 -34.66
N ILE A 12 67.85 -52.23 -35.50
CA ILE A 12 69.33 -52.20 -35.32
C ILE A 12 70.06 -51.52 -36.54
N LEU A 13 71.36 -51.14 -36.40
CA LEU A 13 72.36 -50.75 -37.45
C LEU A 13 72.04 -49.52 -38.38
N PHE A 14 72.87 -48.45 -38.54
CA PHE A 14 74.26 -48.25 -39.04
C PHE A 14 74.33 -47.74 -40.52
N CYS A 15 74.81 -46.51 -40.76
CA CYS A 15 75.70 -46.17 -41.91
C CYS A 15 76.27 -44.72 -41.91
N LEU A 16 77.59 -44.64 -42.07
CA LEU A 16 78.47 -43.64 -42.73
C LEU A 16 77.99 -42.19 -43.05
N PHE A 17 78.84 -41.21 -42.65
CA PHE A 17 79.17 -39.90 -43.26
C PHE A 17 78.08 -39.02 -43.91
N THR A 18 77.84 -37.84 -43.30
CA THR A 18 78.23 -36.51 -43.86
C THR A 18 78.30 -35.44 -42.75
N CYS A 19 78.76 -34.24 -43.08
CA CYS A 19 78.88 -33.09 -42.17
C CYS A 19 77.65 -32.16 -42.26
N GLY A 20 77.29 -31.52 -41.15
CA GLY A 20 76.47 -30.30 -41.11
C GLY A 20 75.00 -30.50 -40.72
N GLU A 21 74.67 -30.16 -39.47
CA GLU A 21 73.70 -29.09 -39.15
C GLU A 21 73.82 -28.75 -37.65
N GLU A 22 73.46 -27.53 -37.26
CA GLU A 22 73.59 -27.04 -35.89
C GLU A 22 72.43 -27.56 -35.02
N GLN A 23 72.72 -27.96 -33.78
CA GLN A 23 71.67 -28.10 -32.76
C GLN A 23 71.64 -26.80 -31.95
N ASP A 24 70.53 -26.08 -32.02
CA ASP A 24 70.33 -24.81 -31.31
C ASP A 24 70.61 -24.95 -29.81
N GLU A 25 71.63 -24.24 -29.32
CA GLU A 25 71.66 -23.85 -27.92
C GLU A 25 70.53 -22.85 -27.65
N PRO A 26 69.81 -22.93 -26.52
CA PRO A 26 68.76 -21.97 -26.21
C PRO A 26 69.35 -20.56 -26.07
N GLN A 27 68.99 -19.68 -27.01
CA GLN A 27 69.41 -18.27 -27.06
C GLN A 27 69.25 -17.60 -25.68
N LEU A 28 70.38 -17.25 -25.06
CA LEU A 28 70.39 -16.66 -23.72
C LEU A 28 69.72 -15.28 -23.77
N THR A 29 68.56 -15.16 -23.10
CA THR A 29 67.73 -13.95 -23.09
C THR A 29 68.51 -12.75 -22.54
N ASN A 30 69.05 -11.92 -23.43
CA ASN A 30 69.89 -10.81 -23.07
C ASN A 30 69.05 -9.53 -22.85
N PRO A 31 68.84 -9.02 -21.61
CA PRO A 31 68.09 -7.78 -21.40
C PRO A 31 68.85 -6.52 -21.85
N PHE A 32 70.07 -6.66 -22.38
CA PHE A 32 70.81 -5.59 -23.05
C PHE A 32 70.56 -5.55 -24.58
N ASP A 33 69.79 -6.49 -25.14
CA ASP A 33 69.42 -6.54 -26.55
C ASP A 33 68.04 -5.88 -26.79
N PRO A 34 67.97 -4.70 -27.45
CA PRO A 34 66.71 -4.02 -27.74
C PRO A 34 65.96 -4.59 -28.95
N GLU A 35 66.59 -5.45 -29.77
CA GLU A 35 65.98 -6.06 -30.96
C GLU A 35 65.51 -7.51 -30.71
N ASN A 36 65.66 -8.00 -29.47
CA ASN A 36 65.29 -9.35 -29.04
C ASN A 36 63.84 -9.73 -29.47
N PRO A 37 63.65 -10.75 -30.34
CA PRO A 37 62.37 -11.01 -30.98
C PRO A 37 61.34 -11.69 -30.07
N GLU A 38 61.77 -12.43 -29.04
CA GLU A 38 60.86 -13.08 -28.08
C GLU A 38 60.20 -12.08 -27.14
N THR A 39 60.98 -11.14 -26.60
CA THR A 39 60.51 -10.09 -25.70
C THR A 39 59.97 -8.86 -26.45
N GLN A 40 60.19 -8.80 -27.78
CA GLN A 40 59.90 -7.66 -28.65
C GLN A 40 60.50 -6.35 -28.11
N GLY A 41 61.63 -6.41 -27.40
CA GLY A 41 62.27 -5.25 -26.79
C GLY A 41 61.58 -4.68 -25.53
N ASP A 42 60.75 -5.46 -24.82
CA ASP A 42 60.51 -5.24 -23.38
C ASP A 42 60.86 -6.50 -22.56
N PRO A 43 62.14 -6.71 -22.20
CA PRO A 43 62.59 -7.92 -21.51
C PRO A 43 62.07 -8.05 -20.07
N PHE A 44 61.31 -7.07 -19.59
CA PHE A 44 60.76 -7.06 -18.23
C PHE A 44 59.24 -7.29 -18.17
N HIS A 45 58.50 -7.05 -19.26
CA HIS A 45 57.02 -6.99 -19.27
C HIS A 45 56.47 -6.10 -18.13
N LEU A 46 56.92 -4.84 -18.05
CA LEU A 46 56.59 -3.97 -16.92
C LEU A 46 55.09 -3.61 -16.90
N SER A 47 54.38 -4.14 -15.91
CA SER A 47 52.97 -3.83 -15.66
C SER A 47 52.80 -2.92 -14.45
N VAL A 48 51.90 -1.94 -14.55
CA VAL A 48 51.57 -1.00 -13.48
C VAL A 48 50.07 -0.99 -13.24
N LYS A 49 49.68 -1.00 -11.97
CA LYS A 49 48.28 -0.87 -11.52
C LYS A 49 48.20 0.14 -10.38
N LEU A 50 47.27 1.08 -10.48
CA LEU A 50 46.86 1.91 -9.35
C LEU A 50 46.02 1.09 -8.36
N LYS A 51 46.23 1.29 -7.06
CA LYS A 51 45.35 0.80 -5.97
C LYS A 51 45.63 1.62 -4.71
N GLU A 52 44.60 2.07 -3.98
CA GLU A 52 44.73 2.74 -2.67
C GLU A 52 45.80 3.85 -2.64
N ARG A 53 45.70 4.83 -3.54
CA ARG A 53 46.66 5.95 -3.68
C ARG A 53 48.13 5.55 -3.97
N LYS A 54 48.38 4.34 -4.50
CA LYS A 54 49.73 3.80 -4.78
C LYS A 54 49.82 3.25 -6.21
N SER A 55 51.00 3.36 -6.84
CA SER A 55 51.32 2.63 -8.07
C SER A 55 52.03 1.31 -7.73
N VAL A 56 51.39 0.18 -7.97
CA VAL A 56 51.99 -1.14 -7.84
C VAL A 56 52.63 -1.53 -9.18
N LEU A 57 53.96 -1.63 -9.20
CA LEU A 57 54.75 -2.08 -10.34
C LEU A 57 55.02 -3.58 -10.19
N THR A 58 54.90 -4.35 -11.27
CA THR A 58 55.28 -5.77 -11.35
C THR A 58 55.95 -6.08 -12.67
N TRP A 59 57.01 -6.89 -12.65
CA TRP A 59 57.80 -7.28 -13.82
C TRP A 59 58.26 -8.74 -13.71
N LYS A 60 58.69 -9.35 -14.82
CA LYS A 60 59.38 -10.65 -14.80
C LYS A 60 60.88 -10.45 -14.56
N GLU A 61 61.52 -11.40 -13.89
CA GLU A 61 62.98 -11.41 -13.79
C GLU A 61 63.61 -11.83 -15.13
N PRO A 62 64.58 -11.07 -15.67
CA PRO A 62 65.35 -11.50 -16.83
C PRO A 62 66.13 -12.80 -16.55
N LEU A 63 65.90 -13.80 -17.40
CA LEU A 63 66.69 -15.03 -17.44
C LEU A 63 68.00 -14.78 -18.20
N GLY A 64 68.85 -15.81 -18.36
CA GLY A 64 70.02 -15.77 -19.25
C GLY A 64 71.16 -14.81 -18.87
N CYS A 65 71.04 -14.02 -17.80
CA CYS A 65 72.00 -12.97 -17.47
C CYS A 65 72.34 -12.85 -15.97
N GLU A 66 73.40 -12.10 -15.69
CA GLU A 66 73.84 -11.73 -14.35
C GLU A 66 73.78 -10.21 -14.14
N PHE A 67 73.12 -9.80 -13.06
CA PHE A 67 73.01 -8.41 -12.60
C PHE A 67 72.84 -8.38 -11.08
N ASP A 68 73.05 -7.22 -10.46
CA ASP A 68 73.06 -7.07 -9.00
C ASP A 68 71.72 -6.52 -8.47
N ASN A 69 71.10 -5.61 -9.22
CA ASN A 69 69.88 -4.89 -8.82
C ASN A 69 69.07 -4.38 -10.02
N TYR A 70 67.80 -4.09 -9.78
CA TYR A 70 66.95 -3.28 -10.65
C TYR A 70 66.97 -1.82 -10.20
N ILE A 71 66.94 -0.88 -11.14
CA ILE A 71 66.73 0.54 -10.87
C ILE A 71 65.38 0.96 -11.45
N ILE A 72 64.61 1.69 -10.65
CA ILE A 72 63.23 2.08 -10.99
C ILE A 72 63.19 3.58 -11.22
N TYR A 73 62.62 3.95 -12.36
CA TYR A 73 62.50 5.31 -12.87
C TYR A 73 61.03 5.70 -13.00
N ARG A 74 60.75 6.98 -12.74
CA ARG A 74 59.41 7.59 -12.84
C ARG A 74 59.50 8.92 -13.56
N ARG A 75 58.54 9.17 -14.44
CA ARG A 75 58.30 10.47 -15.06
C ARG A 75 56.87 10.93 -14.74
N VAL A 76 56.73 12.23 -14.51
CA VAL A 76 55.46 12.92 -14.27
C VAL A 76 55.12 13.74 -15.51
N GLY A 77 53.97 13.48 -16.14
CA GLY A 77 53.59 14.08 -17.41
C GLY A 77 54.70 14.00 -18.47
N ASN A 78 55.22 15.17 -18.87
CA ASN A 78 56.29 15.35 -19.84
C ASN A 78 57.65 15.71 -19.22
N ASP A 79 57.80 15.65 -17.89
CA ASP A 79 59.00 16.09 -17.18
C ASP A 79 60.24 15.20 -17.48
N THR A 80 61.39 15.60 -16.92
CA THR A 80 62.57 14.72 -16.90
C THR A 80 62.29 13.47 -16.07
N GLU A 81 62.70 12.31 -16.55
CA GLU A 81 62.56 11.05 -15.83
C GLU A 81 63.57 10.94 -14.68
N VAL A 82 63.10 10.57 -13.49
CA VAL A 82 63.88 10.55 -12.25
C VAL A 82 63.95 9.14 -11.67
N LYS A 83 65.12 8.72 -11.20
CA LYS A 83 65.30 7.50 -10.42
C LYS A 83 64.58 7.63 -9.07
N ILE A 84 63.63 6.73 -8.80
CA ILE A 84 62.90 6.69 -7.52
C ILE A 84 63.35 5.57 -6.59
N ALA A 85 63.90 4.46 -7.09
CA ALA A 85 64.34 3.34 -6.25
C ALA A 85 65.46 2.51 -6.89
N THR A 86 66.09 1.69 -6.04
CA THR A 86 66.91 0.54 -6.45
C THR A 86 66.53 -0.63 -5.56
N VAL A 87 66.26 -1.80 -6.15
CA VAL A 87 65.83 -3.01 -5.44
C VAL A 87 66.68 -4.21 -5.86
N PRO A 88 67.00 -5.15 -4.97
CA PRO A 88 67.91 -6.25 -5.27
C PRO A 88 67.34 -7.23 -6.30
N ARG A 89 68.22 -8.02 -6.93
CA ARG A 89 67.82 -9.19 -7.75
C ARG A 89 66.88 -10.12 -6.96
N GLY A 90 65.97 -10.81 -7.66
CA GLY A 90 64.86 -11.54 -7.05
C GLY A 90 63.62 -10.68 -6.73
N THR A 91 63.75 -9.35 -6.73
CA THR A 91 62.59 -8.45 -6.62
C THR A 91 61.85 -8.36 -7.96
N THR A 92 60.57 -8.72 -7.98
CA THR A 92 59.68 -8.64 -9.17
C THR A 92 58.48 -7.72 -8.97
N ARG A 93 58.43 -7.00 -7.84
CA ARG A 93 57.34 -6.08 -7.46
C ARG A 93 57.89 -4.88 -6.68
N TYR A 94 57.36 -3.70 -6.96
CA TYR A 94 57.58 -2.47 -6.19
C TYR A 94 56.25 -1.75 -5.97
N THR A 95 56.20 -0.84 -5.00
CA THR A 95 55.01 -0.01 -4.75
C THR A 95 55.47 1.42 -4.50
N ASP A 96 55.14 2.31 -5.42
CA ASP A 96 55.37 3.74 -5.27
C ASP A 96 54.22 4.35 -4.48
N THR A 97 54.53 4.76 -3.24
CA THR A 97 53.61 5.42 -2.31
C THR A 97 53.76 6.95 -2.35
N THR A 98 54.45 7.50 -3.35
CA THR A 98 54.81 8.94 -3.43
C THR A 98 54.20 9.62 -4.67
N ILE A 99 53.07 9.10 -5.13
CA ILE A 99 52.24 9.70 -6.19
C ILE A 99 51.27 10.73 -5.59
N VAL A 100 50.82 11.68 -6.41
CA VAL A 100 49.97 12.82 -6.03
C VAL A 100 48.84 12.94 -7.06
N ALA A 101 47.64 13.30 -6.61
CA ALA A 101 46.47 13.42 -7.48
C ALA A 101 46.66 14.49 -8.58
N GLY A 102 45.89 14.34 -9.67
CA GLY A 102 45.95 15.20 -10.86
C GLY A 102 47.15 14.94 -11.78
N HIS A 103 48.10 14.10 -11.38
CA HIS A 103 49.34 13.86 -12.12
C HIS A 103 49.32 12.54 -12.90
N GLN A 104 49.91 12.58 -14.10
CA GLN A 104 50.05 11.45 -15.01
C GLN A 104 51.41 10.77 -14.80
N TYR A 105 51.43 9.56 -14.26
CA TYR A 105 52.68 8.83 -14.01
C TYR A 105 53.01 7.82 -15.11
N THR A 106 54.28 7.79 -15.51
CA THR A 106 54.86 6.75 -16.35
C THR A 106 56.12 6.20 -15.69
N TYR A 107 56.34 4.88 -15.81
CA TYR A 107 57.45 4.18 -15.16
C TYR A 107 58.30 3.44 -16.18
N ARG A 108 59.58 3.28 -15.87
CA ARG A 108 60.52 2.40 -16.57
C ARG A 108 61.48 1.74 -15.58
N ILE A 109 62.02 0.59 -15.95
CA ILE A 109 63.02 -0.12 -15.15
C ILE A 109 64.21 -0.55 -16.02
N ASN A 110 65.39 -0.67 -15.42
CA ASN A 110 66.53 -1.35 -16.01
C ASN A 110 67.26 -2.19 -14.95
N VAL A 111 68.23 -3.00 -15.38
CA VAL A 111 69.13 -3.73 -14.46
C VAL A 111 70.52 -3.14 -14.46
N ALA A 112 71.19 -3.19 -13.32
CA ALA A 112 72.56 -2.73 -13.15
C ALA A 112 73.47 -3.86 -12.67
N ARG A 113 74.72 -3.86 -13.18
CA ARG A 113 75.82 -4.69 -12.67
C ARG A 113 77.07 -3.82 -12.51
N SER A 114 77.56 -3.71 -11.28
CA SER A 114 78.63 -2.77 -10.92
C SER A 114 78.34 -1.35 -11.46
N THR A 115 79.22 -0.78 -12.30
CA THR A 115 79.05 0.56 -12.90
C THR A 115 78.27 0.57 -14.22
N LYS A 116 77.81 -0.58 -14.74
CA LYS A 116 77.07 -0.68 -16.00
C LYS A 116 75.56 -0.87 -15.75
N GLN A 117 74.74 -0.37 -16.67
CA GLN A 117 73.29 -0.52 -16.68
C GLN A 117 72.80 -1.01 -18.04
N SER A 118 71.67 -1.70 -18.09
CA SER A 118 70.97 -2.03 -19.34
C SER A 118 70.22 -0.80 -19.88
N PRO A 119 69.78 -0.83 -21.15
CA PRO A 119 68.71 0.05 -21.62
C PRO A 119 67.50 -0.01 -20.69
N LEU A 120 66.74 1.08 -20.66
CA LEU A 120 65.44 1.14 -19.99
C LEU A 120 64.42 0.26 -20.71
N SER A 121 63.50 -0.32 -19.95
CA SER A 121 62.28 -0.97 -20.46
C SER A 121 61.52 -0.05 -21.40
N ARG A 122 60.56 -0.63 -22.14
CA ARG A 122 59.51 0.19 -22.76
C ARG A 122 58.81 1.03 -21.69
N ILE A 123 58.34 2.20 -22.08
CA ILE A 123 57.50 3.03 -21.21
C ILE A 123 56.14 2.36 -21.04
N THR A 124 55.58 2.42 -19.85
CA THR A 124 54.30 1.76 -19.54
C THR A 124 53.15 2.36 -20.36
N ASP A 125 52.59 1.59 -21.30
CA ASP A 125 51.54 2.01 -22.25
C ASP A 125 50.32 2.67 -21.56
N LYS A 126 50.02 2.25 -20.32
CA LYS A 126 49.00 2.87 -19.47
C LYS A 126 49.63 3.92 -18.56
N SER A 127 49.76 5.14 -19.09
CA SER A 127 50.06 6.32 -18.28
C SER A 127 49.01 6.48 -17.19
N SER A 128 49.42 6.31 -15.93
CA SER A 128 48.50 6.23 -14.80
C SER A 128 48.21 7.64 -14.28
N VAL A 129 47.11 8.25 -14.75
CA VAL A 129 46.58 9.47 -14.15
C VAL A 129 45.93 9.09 -12.83
N TYR A 130 46.51 9.53 -11.72
CA TYR A 130 45.88 9.37 -10.43
C TYR A 130 44.87 10.52 -10.23
N LEU A 131 43.58 10.20 -10.24
CA LEU A 131 42.50 11.13 -9.89
C LEU A 131 42.10 10.89 -8.43
N ASN A 132 41.91 11.96 -7.67
CA ASN A 132 41.31 11.88 -6.34
C ASN A 132 39.80 11.77 -6.50
N VAL A 133 39.18 10.73 -5.95
CA VAL A 133 37.73 10.54 -5.91
C VAL A 133 37.26 10.93 -4.52
N LEU A 134 36.35 11.91 -4.44
CA LEU A 134 35.82 12.34 -3.16
C LEU A 134 34.78 11.32 -2.65
N PRO A 135 34.75 11.01 -1.34
CA PRO A 135 33.85 10.00 -0.79
C PRO A 135 32.39 10.42 -0.98
N THR A 136 31.59 9.57 -1.62
CA THR A 136 30.22 9.88 -2.05
C THR A 136 29.21 9.23 -1.12
N VAL A 137 28.33 10.05 -0.50
CA VAL A 137 27.32 9.61 0.47
C VAL A 137 26.01 9.19 -0.23
N THR A 138 25.37 8.15 0.31
CA THR A 138 23.97 7.82 0.09
C THR A 138 23.21 7.88 1.42
N ILE A 139 22.14 8.67 1.48
CA ILE A 139 21.20 8.67 2.61
C ILE A 139 20.09 7.64 2.32
N ASN A 140 19.95 6.65 3.20
CA ASN A 140 19.02 5.53 3.07
C ASN A 140 17.55 5.97 3.25
N PRO A 141 16.56 5.06 3.11
CA PRO A 141 15.20 5.29 3.60
C PRO A 141 15.17 5.72 5.07
N LEU A 142 14.08 6.39 5.46
CA LEU A 142 13.86 6.86 6.82
C LEU A 142 13.18 5.77 7.66
N GLU A 143 13.62 5.62 8.91
CA GLU A 143 12.93 4.86 9.95
C GLU A 143 12.20 5.88 10.85
N ILE A 144 10.89 5.71 11.08
CA ILE A 144 10.06 6.65 11.88
C ILE A 144 9.36 5.87 12.99
N ASP A 145 9.46 6.36 14.22
CA ASP A 145 8.82 5.80 15.41
C ASP A 145 8.19 6.95 16.22
N GLY A 146 6.88 7.16 16.04
CA GLY A 146 6.18 8.35 16.54
C GLY A 146 6.81 9.66 16.03
N ASN A 147 7.34 10.46 16.95
CA ASN A 147 8.02 11.73 16.64
C ASN A 147 9.56 11.58 16.48
N ASP A 148 10.10 10.38 16.67
CA ASP A 148 11.53 10.10 16.49
C ASP A 148 11.80 9.65 15.05
N VAL A 149 12.73 10.32 14.38
CA VAL A 149 13.14 9.98 13.01
C VAL A 149 14.59 9.51 13.00
N THR A 150 14.79 8.22 12.72
CA THR A 150 16.10 7.61 12.52
C THR A 150 16.48 7.67 11.04
N ILE A 151 17.67 8.19 10.77
CA ILE A 151 18.23 8.32 9.43
C ILE A 151 19.53 7.56 9.40
N SER A 152 19.68 6.65 8.44
CA SER A 152 20.95 5.95 8.17
C SER A 152 21.56 6.37 6.84
N TRP A 153 22.86 6.17 6.71
CA TRP A 153 23.65 6.52 5.53
C TRP A 153 24.80 5.53 5.33
N SER A 154 25.31 5.52 4.10
CA SER A 154 26.54 4.84 3.71
C SER A 154 27.33 5.74 2.77
N ALA A 155 28.61 5.46 2.57
CA ALA A 155 29.38 6.11 1.51
C ALA A 155 30.35 5.14 0.84
N THR A 156 30.70 5.46 -0.40
CA THR A 156 31.72 4.77 -1.19
C THR A 156 32.87 5.72 -1.53
N ASP A 157 34.06 5.16 -1.63
CA ASP A 157 35.30 5.83 -2.01
C ASP A 157 36.06 4.84 -2.90
N ASP A 158 36.47 5.27 -4.10
CA ASP A 158 37.06 4.40 -5.13
C ASP A 158 38.60 4.35 -5.06
N ASP A 159 39.26 5.28 -4.34
CA ASP A 159 40.72 5.30 -4.18
C ASP A 159 41.23 5.40 -2.73
N GLY A 160 40.37 5.73 -1.77
CA GLY A 160 40.63 5.77 -0.34
C GLY A 160 39.79 4.79 0.50
N GLU A 161 39.30 5.28 1.64
CA GLU A 161 38.45 4.58 2.62
C GLU A 161 37.72 5.64 3.45
N VAL A 162 36.41 5.49 3.66
CA VAL A 162 35.61 6.43 4.44
C VAL A 162 35.85 6.22 5.93
N VAL A 163 36.44 7.22 6.61
CA VAL A 163 36.81 7.14 8.04
C VAL A 163 35.83 7.88 8.96
N GLY A 164 34.89 8.64 8.41
CA GLY A 164 33.84 9.26 9.20
C GLY A 164 32.81 10.06 8.42
N TYR A 165 31.71 10.37 9.09
CA TYR A 165 30.57 11.12 8.60
C TYR A 165 30.31 12.33 9.49
N SER A 166 29.90 13.44 8.88
CA SER A 166 29.37 14.62 9.57
C SER A 166 27.98 14.91 9.01
N TYR A 167 27.02 15.22 9.88
CA TYR A 167 25.63 15.48 9.53
C TYR A 167 25.12 16.78 10.15
N ARG A 168 24.06 17.35 9.58
CA ARG A 168 23.28 18.45 10.18
C ARG A 168 21.79 18.37 9.85
N PHE A 169 21.00 19.10 10.63
CA PHE A 169 19.54 19.12 10.57
C PHE A 169 19.04 20.56 10.39
N ASN A 170 18.09 20.78 9.48
CA ASN A 170 17.44 22.08 9.21
C ASN A 170 18.42 23.28 9.14
N ASN A 171 19.54 23.13 8.42
CA ASN A 171 20.60 24.12 8.26
C ASN A 171 21.36 24.51 9.56
N GLY A 172 21.22 23.75 10.64
CA GLY A 172 21.98 23.93 11.88
C GLY A 172 23.47 23.61 11.76
N ASP A 173 24.16 23.58 12.90
CA ASP A 173 25.59 23.25 12.96
C ASP A 173 25.89 21.81 12.52
N TRP A 174 27.08 21.61 11.96
CA TRP A 174 27.60 20.29 11.60
C TRP A 174 28.05 19.51 12.83
N SER A 175 27.71 18.21 12.88
CA SER A 175 28.26 17.28 13.86
C SER A 175 29.79 17.16 13.71
N GLN A 176 30.44 16.70 14.78
CA GLN A 176 31.80 16.16 14.65
C GLN A 176 31.81 14.97 13.68
N TYR A 177 32.97 14.68 13.09
CA TYR A 177 33.16 13.48 12.28
C TYR A 177 33.22 12.23 13.16
N LEU A 178 32.30 11.30 12.94
CA LEU A 178 32.17 10.05 13.67
C LEU A 178 32.02 8.87 12.70
N ALA A 179 32.35 7.66 13.14
CA ALA A 179 32.19 6.45 12.33
C ALA A 179 30.73 5.96 12.23
N ASP A 180 29.80 6.61 12.95
CA ASP A 180 28.40 6.21 12.99
C ASP A 180 27.71 6.34 11.63
N THR A 181 26.96 5.30 11.26
CA THR A 181 26.20 5.21 10.00
C THR A 181 24.72 5.58 10.16
N LYS A 182 24.30 6.04 11.34
CA LYS A 182 22.94 6.55 11.58
C LYS A 182 22.84 7.49 12.78
N HIS A 183 21.78 8.30 12.79
CA HIS A 183 21.38 9.11 13.94
C HIS A 183 19.85 9.18 14.07
N THR A 184 19.36 9.33 15.30
CA THR A 184 17.92 9.44 15.64
C THR A 184 17.64 10.84 16.16
N PHE A 185 16.90 11.63 15.38
CA PHE A 185 16.42 12.93 15.79
C PHE A 185 15.14 12.75 16.60
N LYS A 186 15.16 13.17 17.88
CA LYS A 186 14.05 12.97 18.81
C LYS A 186 13.05 14.12 18.80
N ASP A 187 11.81 13.82 19.21
CA ASP A 187 10.75 14.80 19.49
C ASP A 187 10.53 15.82 18.35
N LEU A 188 10.65 15.37 17.09
CA LEU A 188 10.47 16.25 15.94
C LEU A 188 9.02 16.73 15.83
N LYS A 189 8.86 17.99 15.42
CA LYS A 189 7.56 18.62 15.19
C LYS A 189 7.05 18.31 13.79
N ALA A 190 5.74 18.33 13.59
CA ALA A 190 5.16 18.23 12.25
C ALA A 190 5.65 19.38 11.36
N GLY A 191 6.01 19.08 10.12
CA GLY A 191 6.52 20.06 9.16
C GLY A 191 7.56 19.50 8.19
N LYS A 192 8.16 20.40 7.42
CA LYS A 192 9.21 20.07 6.43
C LYS A 192 10.60 20.10 7.09
N HIS A 193 11.35 19.03 6.88
CA HIS A 193 12.69 18.84 7.43
C HIS A 193 13.72 18.53 6.35
N THR A 194 14.96 18.92 6.62
CA THR A 194 16.13 18.72 5.79
C THR A 194 17.23 18.09 6.63
N VAL A 195 17.82 17.00 6.14
CA VAL A 195 19.07 16.46 6.68
C VAL A 195 20.12 16.41 5.59
N GLU A 196 21.31 16.84 5.95
CA GLU A 196 22.49 16.87 5.09
C GLU A 196 23.58 16.03 5.74
N VAL A 197 24.26 15.21 4.94
CA VAL A 197 25.36 14.34 5.37
C VAL A 197 26.51 14.47 4.39
N LYS A 198 27.74 14.54 4.91
CA LYS A 198 28.99 14.47 4.14
C LYS A 198 29.93 13.44 4.77
N ALA A 199 30.68 12.75 3.92
CA ALA A 199 31.71 11.80 4.33
C ALA A 199 33.10 12.44 4.31
N LYS A 200 34.05 11.82 5.02
CA LYS A 200 35.47 12.16 5.00
C LYS A 200 36.31 10.89 4.91
N ASP A 201 37.39 10.95 4.16
CA ASP A 201 38.22 9.79 3.86
C ASP A 201 39.53 9.72 4.70
N ASN A 202 40.33 8.69 4.45
CA ASN A 202 41.62 8.49 5.09
C ASN A 202 42.71 9.50 4.69
N ALA A 203 42.57 10.27 3.61
CA ALA A 203 43.44 11.40 3.26
C ALA A 203 42.99 12.73 3.90
N GLN A 204 41.81 12.76 4.51
CA GLN A 204 41.13 13.93 5.07
C GLN A 204 40.41 14.83 4.06
N ASP A 205 40.14 14.33 2.85
CA ASP A 205 39.29 14.97 1.86
C ASP A 205 37.80 14.82 2.23
N GLU A 206 37.01 15.88 1.99
CA GLU A 206 35.58 15.91 2.29
C GLU A 206 34.73 15.67 1.03
N GLY A 207 33.73 14.79 1.17
CA GLY A 207 32.75 14.50 0.13
C GLY A 207 31.76 15.65 -0.13
N PRO A 208 31.11 15.67 -1.32
CA PRO A 208 30.01 16.59 -1.58
C PRO A 208 28.85 16.35 -0.60
N ILE A 209 28.19 17.42 -0.17
CA ILE A 209 27.03 17.35 0.73
C ILE A 209 25.89 16.64 0.01
N THR A 210 25.41 15.55 0.61
CA THR A 210 24.22 14.83 0.17
C THR A 210 23.04 15.27 1.04
N GLN A 211 21.94 15.68 0.41
CA GLN A 211 20.75 16.23 1.08
C GLN A 211 19.55 15.29 0.91
N ARG A 212 18.82 15.00 1.99
CA ARG A 212 17.48 14.42 1.96
C ARG A 212 16.49 15.40 2.59
N VAL A 213 15.37 15.62 1.91
CA VAL A 213 14.25 16.45 2.38
C VAL A 213 13.05 15.55 2.61
N PHE A 214 12.34 15.75 3.71
CA PHE A 214 11.13 15.01 4.06
C PHE A 214 10.09 15.92 4.72
N THR A 215 8.86 15.44 4.83
CA THR A 215 7.82 16.09 5.62
C THR A 215 7.40 15.09 6.70
N LEU A 216 7.51 15.47 7.96
CA LEU A 216 6.95 14.73 9.07
C LEU A 216 5.51 15.19 9.27
N THR A 217 4.56 14.27 9.10
CA THR A 217 3.19 14.41 9.59
C THR A 217 3.13 13.70 10.94
N ILE A 218 2.97 14.46 12.03
CA ILE A 218 2.57 13.86 13.31
C ILE A 218 1.08 13.58 13.18
N ASP A 219 0.75 12.31 13.01
CA ASP A 219 -0.61 11.86 13.17
C ASP A 219 -0.86 11.52 14.65
N PHE A 220 -1.86 12.16 15.25
CA PHE A 220 -2.29 11.85 16.61
C PHE A 220 -3.31 10.70 16.63
N ALA A 221 -3.77 10.23 15.47
CA ALA A 221 -4.76 9.16 15.31
C ALA A 221 -4.22 7.73 15.50
N VAL A 222 -3.16 7.55 16.32
CA VAL A 222 -3.01 6.29 17.08
C VAL A 222 -3.84 6.40 18.36
N GLN A 223 -5.14 6.62 18.17
CA GLN A 223 -6.10 6.32 19.23
C GLN A 223 -6.07 4.81 19.43
N LEU A 224 -5.78 4.39 20.66
CA LEU A 224 -6.08 3.03 21.07
C LEU A 224 -7.61 2.93 21.11
N THR A 225 -8.21 2.34 20.07
CA THR A 225 -9.65 2.04 20.04
C THR A 225 -10.04 1.29 21.30
N ILE A 226 -10.74 1.98 22.23
CA ILE A 226 -11.22 1.35 23.45
C ILE A 226 -12.47 0.57 23.09
N VAL A 227 -12.52 -0.69 23.55
CA VAL A 227 -13.71 -1.54 23.40
C VAL A 227 -14.51 -1.48 24.70
N TRP A 228 -15.64 -0.81 24.64
CA TRP A 228 -16.59 -0.66 25.74
C TRP A 228 -17.65 -1.76 25.64
N TYR A 229 -17.53 -2.77 26.50
CA TYR A 229 -18.42 -3.93 26.52
C TYR A 229 -19.75 -3.61 27.19
N VAL A 230 -20.86 -3.98 26.55
CA VAL A 230 -22.24 -3.81 27.04
C VAL A 230 -22.94 -5.15 27.09
N SER A 231 -23.57 -5.50 28.22
CA SER A 231 -24.27 -6.78 28.40
C SER A 231 -25.62 -6.61 29.09
N THR A 232 -26.65 -7.37 28.68
CA THR A 232 -27.93 -7.45 29.40
C THR A 232 -27.79 -7.86 30.88
N THR A 233 -26.69 -8.52 31.24
CA THR A 233 -26.34 -8.92 32.62
C THR A 233 -25.34 -7.99 33.32
N GLY A 234 -24.89 -6.92 32.65
CA GLY A 234 -23.92 -5.96 33.18
C GLY A 234 -24.44 -5.07 34.31
N ASP A 235 -23.55 -4.26 34.86
CA ASP A 235 -23.78 -3.30 35.94
C ASP A 235 -23.33 -1.87 35.55
N ASP A 236 -22.94 -1.04 36.53
CA ASP A 236 -22.40 0.31 36.30
C ASP A 236 -20.93 0.33 35.85
N THR A 237 -20.22 -0.80 35.95
CA THR A 237 -18.80 -0.97 35.53
C THR A 237 -18.66 -1.84 34.27
N THR A 238 -19.70 -2.62 33.95
CA THR A 238 -19.79 -3.55 32.81
C THR A 238 -20.99 -3.26 31.90
N PHE A 239 -21.45 -2.01 31.96
CA PHE A 239 -22.56 -1.38 31.23
C PHE A 239 -23.76 -2.29 30.92
N LYS A 240 -24.79 -2.19 31.76
CA LYS A 240 -26.09 -2.82 31.50
C LYS A 240 -26.85 -2.26 30.28
N THR A 241 -26.57 -1.02 29.87
CA THR A 241 -27.35 -0.30 28.84
C THR A 241 -26.46 0.28 27.77
N ILE A 242 -26.93 0.25 26.51
CA ILE A 242 -26.14 0.65 25.33
C ILE A 242 -25.76 2.14 25.42
N GLN A 243 -26.67 3.01 25.89
CA GLN A 243 -26.38 4.42 26.09
C GLN A 243 -25.24 4.67 27.10
N LYS A 244 -25.01 3.80 28.10
CA LYS A 244 -23.87 3.96 29.03
C LYS A 244 -22.53 3.68 28.35
N GLY A 245 -22.49 2.71 27.44
CA GLY A 245 -21.33 2.47 26.58
C GLY A 245 -21.05 3.65 25.66
N ILE A 246 -22.10 4.16 24.98
CA ILE A 246 -22.01 5.36 24.12
C ILE A 246 -21.57 6.59 24.92
N ASP A 247 -22.08 6.78 26.13
CA ASP A 247 -21.74 7.94 26.98
C ASP A 247 -20.28 7.91 27.43
N ALA A 248 -19.73 6.72 27.74
CA ALA A 248 -18.35 6.52 28.12
C ALA A 248 -17.35 6.62 26.95
N ALA A 249 -17.77 6.24 25.74
CA ALA A 249 -16.93 6.24 24.55
C ALA A 249 -16.46 7.63 24.11
N SER A 250 -15.29 7.70 23.49
CA SER A 250 -14.79 8.86 22.74
C SER A 250 -14.70 8.52 21.24
N ASP A 251 -14.55 9.52 20.37
CA ASP A 251 -14.34 9.29 18.93
C ASP A 251 -13.25 8.22 18.69
N GLY A 252 -13.44 7.34 17.71
CA GLY A 252 -12.53 6.22 17.41
C GLY A 252 -12.69 4.97 18.29
N ASP A 253 -13.55 5.00 19.31
CA ASP A 253 -13.86 3.83 20.15
C ASP A 253 -14.93 2.90 19.53
N ILE A 254 -14.98 1.67 20.06
CA ILE A 254 -16.02 0.68 19.77
C ILE A 254 -16.89 0.47 21.03
N VAL A 255 -18.21 0.56 20.88
CA VAL A 255 -19.17 0.03 21.85
C VAL A 255 -19.59 -1.35 21.36
N LEU A 256 -19.12 -2.41 22.03
CA LEU A 256 -19.38 -3.80 21.67
C LEU A 256 -20.51 -4.37 22.53
N VAL A 257 -21.63 -4.68 21.90
CA VAL A 257 -22.85 -5.14 22.57
C VAL A 257 -22.98 -6.66 22.43
N ALA A 258 -22.94 -7.35 23.57
CA ALA A 258 -23.10 -8.80 23.64
C ALA A 258 -24.53 -9.24 23.29
N ASP A 259 -24.71 -10.53 22.99
CA ASP A 259 -26.01 -11.07 22.57
C ASP A 259 -27.11 -10.92 23.64
N GLY A 260 -28.35 -10.73 23.17
CA GLY A 260 -29.52 -10.61 24.03
C GLY A 260 -30.61 -9.68 23.47
N THR A 261 -31.61 -9.40 24.31
CA THR A 261 -32.66 -8.41 24.02
C THR A 261 -32.55 -7.25 25.00
N TYR A 262 -32.38 -6.04 24.46
CA TYR A 262 -32.19 -4.80 25.17
C TYR A 262 -33.49 -3.99 25.14
N THR A 263 -34.06 -3.74 26.32
CA THR A 263 -35.33 -3.02 26.53
C THR A 263 -35.18 -1.93 27.60
N GLY A 264 -36.19 -1.08 27.76
CA GLY A 264 -36.22 -0.03 28.77
C GLY A 264 -35.28 1.16 28.49
N ASP A 265 -35.23 2.07 29.47
CA ASP A 265 -34.53 3.34 29.33
C ASP A 265 -33.00 3.17 29.22
N GLY A 266 -32.39 3.90 28.29
CA GLY A 266 -30.97 3.76 27.95
C GLY A 266 -30.66 2.63 26.95
N ASN A 267 -31.67 1.91 26.48
CA ASN A 267 -31.60 0.92 25.38
C ASN A 267 -32.46 1.30 24.16
N LYS A 268 -33.20 2.41 24.24
CA LYS A 268 -34.01 3.00 23.17
C LYS A 268 -33.77 4.52 23.14
N ASN A 269 -34.07 5.15 22.00
CA ASN A 269 -33.72 6.53 21.66
C ASN A 269 -32.21 6.78 21.82
N LEU A 270 -31.40 5.83 21.35
CA LEU A 270 -29.94 5.82 21.50
C LEU A 270 -29.32 6.96 20.68
N ASP A 271 -28.57 7.82 21.37
CA ASP A 271 -28.03 9.09 20.89
C ASP A 271 -26.50 9.03 20.93
N PHE A 272 -25.87 9.18 19.76
CA PHE A 272 -24.41 9.14 19.58
C PHE A 272 -23.72 10.42 20.06
N LYS A 273 -24.44 11.52 20.30
CA LYS A 273 -23.92 12.79 20.84
C LYS A 273 -22.81 13.40 19.98
N GLY A 274 -22.91 13.24 18.66
CA GLY A 274 -21.95 13.75 17.67
C GLY A 274 -20.68 12.92 17.52
N LYS A 275 -20.58 11.79 18.24
CA LYS A 275 -19.35 11.00 18.32
C LYS A 275 -19.11 10.14 17.07
N ALA A 276 -17.88 10.13 16.59
CA ALA A 276 -17.39 9.26 15.53
C ALA A 276 -16.98 7.88 16.11
N ILE A 277 -17.97 7.13 16.61
CA ILE A 277 -17.78 5.82 17.24
C ILE A 277 -18.44 4.69 16.43
N THR A 278 -17.96 3.47 16.62
CA THR A 278 -18.66 2.26 16.14
C THR A 278 -19.46 1.63 17.26
N VAL A 279 -20.79 1.66 17.18
CA VAL A 279 -21.67 0.84 18.02
C VAL A 279 -22.00 -0.41 17.25
N LYS A 280 -21.60 -1.58 17.75
CA LYS A 280 -21.79 -2.87 17.06
C LYS A 280 -22.19 -4.01 17.98
N SER A 281 -22.88 -5.00 17.42
CA SER A 281 -23.09 -6.27 18.10
C SER A 281 -21.84 -7.17 18.05
N GLU A 282 -21.79 -8.15 18.95
CA GLU A 282 -20.78 -9.21 18.98
C GLU A 282 -21.01 -10.26 17.89
N ASN A 283 -22.20 -10.89 17.84
CA ASN A 283 -22.51 -11.98 16.90
C ASN A 283 -23.60 -11.65 15.87
N GLY A 284 -23.75 -10.38 15.48
CA GLY A 284 -24.64 -9.94 14.40
C GLY A 284 -26.11 -9.77 14.77
N ALA A 285 -26.90 -9.29 13.80
CA ALA A 285 -28.25 -8.77 14.04
C ALA A 285 -29.23 -9.80 14.60
N GLU A 286 -29.12 -11.07 14.20
CA GLU A 286 -29.99 -12.15 14.70
C GLU A 286 -29.86 -12.40 16.22
N ASN A 287 -28.70 -12.08 16.81
CA ASN A 287 -28.38 -12.38 18.20
C ASN A 287 -28.49 -11.16 19.14
N CYS A 288 -28.39 -9.93 18.62
CA CYS A 288 -28.47 -8.70 19.40
C CYS A 288 -29.66 -7.84 18.99
N ILE A 289 -30.70 -7.82 19.83
CA ILE A 289 -32.00 -7.20 19.57
C ILE A 289 -32.18 -5.96 20.45
N ILE A 290 -32.46 -4.81 19.82
CA ILE A 290 -32.99 -3.60 20.43
C ILE A 290 -34.50 -3.60 20.23
N ASP A 291 -35.25 -3.76 21.31
CA ASP A 291 -36.70 -3.85 21.30
C ASP A 291 -37.28 -2.63 22.03
N CYS A 292 -37.87 -1.71 21.26
CA CYS A 292 -38.33 -0.42 21.77
C CYS A 292 -39.71 -0.48 22.45
N GLU A 293 -40.29 -1.66 22.66
CA GLU A 293 -41.50 -1.86 23.47
C GLU A 293 -42.75 -1.07 22.99
N ASN A 294 -42.82 -0.72 21.71
CA ASN A 294 -43.83 0.16 21.09
C ASN A 294 -43.78 1.63 21.55
N ASP A 295 -42.60 2.14 21.89
CA ASP A 295 -42.39 3.49 22.41
C ASP A 295 -41.03 4.10 22.00
N GLY A 296 -41.04 5.31 21.43
CA GLY A 296 -39.82 5.97 20.92
C GLY A 296 -39.28 5.31 19.65
N ARG A 297 -37.96 5.35 19.46
CA ARG A 297 -37.23 4.71 18.34
C ARG A 297 -36.00 3.95 18.84
N GLY A 298 -35.32 3.21 17.98
CA GLY A 298 -34.04 2.56 18.30
C GLY A 298 -32.92 3.59 18.48
N PHE A 299 -32.58 4.28 17.39
CA PHE A 299 -31.49 5.26 17.34
C PHE A 299 -31.95 6.64 16.85
N TYR A 300 -31.28 7.68 17.31
CA TYR A 300 -31.49 9.07 16.92
C TYR A 300 -30.13 9.77 16.75
N PHE A 301 -29.80 10.15 15.52
CA PHE A 301 -28.58 10.87 15.15
C PHE A 301 -28.94 12.32 14.84
N HIS A 302 -28.48 13.28 15.66
CA HIS A 302 -28.95 14.66 15.62
C HIS A 302 -27.93 15.73 16.04
N ASN A 303 -26.64 15.42 16.00
CA ASN A 303 -25.56 16.28 16.49
C ASN A 303 -24.35 16.28 15.54
N ASP A 304 -24.60 16.45 14.23
CA ASP A 304 -23.59 16.43 13.16
C ASP A 304 -22.79 15.12 13.04
N GLU A 305 -23.37 13.96 13.43
CA GLU A 305 -22.76 12.64 13.20
C GLU A 305 -22.47 12.39 11.71
N ASN A 306 -21.41 11.64 11.39
CA ASN A 306 -20.90 11.46 10.03
C ASN A 306 -20.58 9.99 9.72
N GLU A 307 -19.97 9.68 8.57
CA GLU A 307 -19.72 8.30 8.12
C GLU A 307 -18.87 7.43 9.08
N ALA A 308 -18.09 8.06 9.98
CA ALA A 308 -17.35 7.38 11.05
C ALA A 308 -18.20 7.09 12.31
N SER A 309 -19.44 7.60 12.39
CA SER A 309 -20.47 7.21 13.35
C SER A 309 -21.19 5.97 12.78
N VAL A 310 -20.73 4.78 13.17
CA VAL A 310 -21.15 3.49 12.59
C VAL A 310 -22.13 2.76 13.51
N LEU A 311 -23.24 2.28 12.93
CA LEU A 311 -24.23 1.41 13.55
C LEU A 311 -24.25 0.05 12.84
N ASP A 312 -23.72 -0.99 13.49
CA ASP A 312 -23.35 -2.26 12.86
C ASP A 312 -23.97 -3.50 13.51
N GLY A 313 -24.90 -4.14 12.81
CA GLY A 313 -25.34 -5.51 13.12
C GLY A 313 -26.38 -5.68 14.24
N PHE A 314 -27.41 -4.85 14.33
CA PHE A 314 -28.50 -5.01 15.31
C PHE A 314 -29.83 -5.40 14.65
N THR A 315 -30.66 -6.19 15.36
CA THR A 315 -32.11 -6.16 15.11
C THR A 315 -32.70 -4.96 15.85
N ILE A 316 -33.38 -4.05 15.15
CA ILE A 316 -34.01 -2.84 15.69
C ILE A 316 -35.51 -2.93 15.41
N ARG A 317 -36.32 -3.11 16.45
CA ARG A 317 -37.75 -3.41 16.29
C ARG A 317 -38.66 -2.78 17.33
N ASN A 318 -39.96 -2.83 17.03
CA ASN A 318 -41.04 -2.30 17.86
C ASN A 318 -40.88 -0.81 18.22
N GLY A 319 -40.07 -0.05 17.48
CA GLY A 319 -40.03 1.40 17.59
C GLY A 319 -41.38 2.00 17.19
N ARG A 320 -41.88 2.96 17.98
CA ARG A 320 -43.10 3.68 17.62
C ARG A 320 -43.14 5.14 18.08
N THR A 321 -43.15 6.03 17.10
CA THR A 321 -43.49 7.46 17.27
C THR A 321 -45.01 7.69 17.13
N ARG A 322 -45.52 8.70 17.85
CA ARG A 322 -46.97 8.88 18.10
C ARG A 322 -47.45 10.34 18.06
N GLY A 323 -46.58 11.32 18.24
CA GLY A 323 -46.91 12.74 18.16
C GLY A 323 -46.69 13.33 16.76
N PRO A 324 -47.25 14.53 16.46
CA PRO A 324 -46.83 15.35 15.33
C PRO A 324 -45.47 16.02 15.59
N ASP A 325 -45.08 16.15 16.87
CA ASP A 325 -43.79 16.67 17.31
C ASP A 325 -42.67 15.62 17.30
N ASP A 326 -43.01 14.34 17.04
CA ASP A 326 -42.02 13.31 16.73
C ASP A 326 -41.60 13.44 15.26
N SER A 327 -40.36 13.84 14.98
CA SER A 327 -39.78 14.04 13.63
C SER A 327 -39.69 12.78 12.73
N GLY A 328 -40.50 11.74 12.98
CA GLY A 328 -40.50 10.46 12.26
C GLY A 328 -39.41 9.50 12.71
N GLY A 329 -39.00 8.62 11.78
CA GLY A 329 -37.96 7.60 12.00
C GLY A 329 -38.35 6.59 13.08
N GLY A 330 -39.18 5.61 12.71
CA GLY A 330 -39.76 4.66 13.67
C GLY A 330 -38.71 3.76 14.31
N GLY A 331 -37.79 3.19 13.51
CA GLY A 331 -36.62 2.45 14.01
C GLY A 331 -35.40 3.35 14.16
N ILE A 332 -35.09 4.17 13.15
CA ILE A 332 -33.94 5.09 13.13
C ILE A 332 -34.38 6.45 12.58
N LEU A 333 -33.91 7.53 13.23
CA LEU A 333 -34.00 8.89 12.71
C LEU A 333 -32.59 9.50 12.57
N CYS A 334 -32.28 10.02 11.38
CA CYS A 334 -31.16 10.91 11.11
C CYS A 334 -31.71 12.30 10.80
N GLU A 335 -31.30 13.30 11.56
CA GLU A 335 -31.70 14.70 11.44
C GLU A 335 -30.43 15.57 11.46
N TYR A 336 -30.09 16.23 10.34
CA TYR A 336 -28.81 16.93 10.14
C TYR A 336 -27.56 16.06 10.38
N SER A 337 -27.62 14.75 10.10
CA SER A 337 -26.56 13.78 10.38
C SER A 337 -26.40 12.76 9.24
N SER A 338 -25.19 12.26 9.02
CA SER A 338 -24.85 11.35 7.92
C SER A 338 -24.12 10.09 8.40
N PRO A 339 -24.68 9.30 9.35
CA PRO A 339 -24.06 8.08 9.88
C PRO A 339 -23.94 6.97 8.83
N ASN A 340 -23.14 5.95 9.15
CA ASN A 340 -23.11 4.67 8.42
C ASN A 340 -23.96 3.62 9.17
N ILE A 341 -25.03 3.15 8.53
CA ILE A 341 -25.98 2.16 9.05
C ILE A 341 -25.80 0.87 8.26
N GLN A 342 -25.23 -0.17 8.88
CA GLN A 342 -24.83 -1.38 8.18
C GLN A 342 -25.19 -2.71 8.87
N ASN A 343 -25.48 -3.73 8.07
CA ASN A 343 -25.72 -5.12 8.50
C ASN A 343 -26.90 -5.29 9.50
N ASN A 344 -27.81 -4.31 9.63
CA ASN A 344 -28.91 -4.33 10.60
C ASN A 344 -30.19 -5.01 10.05
N ILE A 345 -31.01 -5.55 10.95
CA ILE A 345 -32.39 -5.97 10.66
C ILE A 345 -33.33 -4.94 11.28
N ILE A 346 -33.96 -4.09 10.47
CA ILE A 346 -34.82 -3.00 10.93
C ILE A 346 -36.27 -3.42 10.65
N GLU A 347 -36.97 -3.92 11.66
CA GLU A 347 -38.26 -4.63 11.49
C GLU A 347 -39.43 -4.14 12.36
N GLY A 348 -40.64 -4.15 11.78
CA GLY A 348 -41.88 -3.93 12.53
C GLY A 348 -42.03 -2.57 13.22
N ASN A 349 -41.19 -1.59 12.88
CA ASN A 349 -41.23 -0.25 13.45
C ASN A 349 -42.35 0.59 12.81
N LYS A 350 -42.86 1.60 13.53
CA LYS A 350 -44.01 2.39 13.10
C LYS A 350 -43.91 3.90 13.34
N VAL A 351 -44.33 4.68 12.36
CA VAL A 351 -44.56 6.13 12.47
C VAL A 351 -46.06 6.43 12.33
N SER A 352 -46.60 7.30 13.19
CA SER A 352 -48.04 7.61 13.22
C SER A 352 -48.45 8.94 12.56
N TYR A 353 -47.49 9.79 12.14
CA TYR A 353 -47.77 11.13 11.57
C TYR A 353 -46.78 11.58 10.48
N ALA A 354 -45.48 11.45 10.73
CA ALA A 354 -44.42 11.76 9.77
C ALA A 354 -44.16 10.56 8.82
N GLY A 355 -42.92 10.37 8.38
CA GLY A 355 -42.52 9.22 7.58
C GLY A 355 -41.24 8.52 8.06
N GLY A 356 -40.78 7.57 7.23
CA GLY A 356 -39.66 6.68 7.53
C GLY A 356 -40.02 5.68 8.63
N GLY A 357 -40.92 4.77 8.31
CA GLY A 357 -41.40 3.74 9.24
C GLY A 357 -40.24 2.93 9.85
N GLY A 358 -39.29 2.51 9.01
CA GLY A 358 -38.00 1.95 9.44
C GLY A 358 -36.97 3.06 9.70
N ILE A 359 -36.53 3.73 8.63
CA ILE A 359 -35.49 4.78 8.67
C ILE A 359 -36.07 6.10 8.11
N ARG A 360 -35.83 7.22 8.78
CA ARG A 360 -36.00 8.56 8.20
C ARG A 360 -34.68 9.32 8.18
N CYS A 361 -34.36 9.95 7.06
CA CYS A 361 -33.22 10.83 6.91
C CYS A 361 -33.70 12.22 6.45
N TYR A 362 -33.45 13.24 7.28
CA TYR A 362 -33.87 14.62 7.07
C TYR A 362 -32.65 15.54 7.08
N PHE A 363 -32.37 16.23 5.96
CA PHE A 363 -31.10 16.94 5.73
C PHE A 363 -29.85 16.08 6.04
N SER A 364 -29.90 14.80 5.66
CA SER A 364 -29.05 13.73 6.20
C SER A 364 -28.58 12.79 5.09
N SER A 365 -27.29 12.74 4.79
CA SER A 365 -26.73 11.95 3.67
C SER A 365 -26.09 10.64 4.17
N ALA A 366 -26.84 9.91 4.99
CA ALA A 366 -26.42 8.64 5.58
C ALA A 366 -26.08 7.56 4.52
N ILE A 367 -25.18 6.66 4.91
CA ILE A 367 -24.84 5.44 4.17
C ILE A 367 -25.66 4.30 4.75
N ILE A 368 -26.38 3.56 3.90
CA ILE A 368 -27.28 2.48 4.30
C ILE A 368 -26.88 1.23 3.50
N THR A 369 -26.16 0.30 4.14
CA THR A 369 -25.50 -0.83 3.44
C THR A 369 -25.81 -2.20 4.07
N ASN A 370 -26.10 -3.22 3.26
CA ASN A 370 -26.34 -4.61 3.72
C ASN A 370 -27.48 -4.78 4.77
N ASN A 371 -28.44 -3.85 4.88
CA ASN A 371 -29.51 -3.96 5.88
C ASN A 371 -30.74 -4.72 5.34
N ILE A 372 -31.45 -5.42 6.23
CA ILE A 372 -32.79 -5.97 5.97
C ILE A 372 -33.82 -5.04 6.60
N ILE A 373 -34.49 -4.23 5.80
CA ILE A 373 -35.49 -3.25 6.25
C ILE A 373 -36.86 -3.82 5.91
N SER A 374 -37.61 -4.31 6.91
CA SER A 374 -38.81 -5.10 6.63
C SER A 374 -40.02 -4.95 7.55
N GLY A 375 -41.22 -5.01 6.97
CA GLY A 375 -42.47 -4.96 7.73
C GLY A 375 -42.73 -3.65 8.49
N ASN A 376 -41.97 -2.59 8.23
CA ASN A 376 -42.14 -1.30 8.89
C ASN A 376 -43.34 -0.54 8.28
N LEU A 377 -44.01 0.29 9.09
CA LEU A 377 -45.28 0.92 8.73
C LEU A 377 -45.28 2.43 9.00
N SER A 378 -45.51 3.23 7.97
CA SER A 378 -45.77 4.66 8.08
C SER A 378 -47.25 4.97 7.83
N ASP A 379 -47.92 5.63 8.79
CA ASP A 379 -49.26 6.20 8.57
C ASP A 379 -49.22 7.50 7.71
N GLY A 380 -48.03 7.91 7.24
CA GLY A 380 -47.81 8.97 6.27
C GLY A 380 -47.13 8.45 4.99
N ILE A 381 -45.85 8.76 4.83
CA ILE A 381 -45.00 8.42 3.67
C ILE A 381 -43.77 7.61 4.08
N GLY A 382 -43.08 6.96 3.13
CA GLY A 382 -41.80 6.27 3.39
C GLY A 382 -41.95 5.12 4.38
N GLY A 383 -42.53 3.99 3.95
CA GLY A 383 -42.79 2.85 4.83
C GLY A 383 -41.50 2.23 5.36
N GLY A 384 -40.55 1.92 4.46
CA GLY A 384 -39.21 1.46 4.82
C GLY A 384 -38.28 2.62 5.11
N ILE A 385 -37.97 3.42 4.09
CA ILE A 385 -37.05 4.56 4.14
C ILE A 385 -37.77 5.84 3.68
N GLU A 386 -37.51 6.97 4.33
CA GLU A 386 -37.80 8.32 3.80
C GLU A 386 -36.50 9.10 3.62
N CYS A 387 -36.26 9.61 2.41
CA CYS A 387 -35.12 10.42 2.02
C CYS A 387 -35.61 11.86 1.77
N HIS A 388 -35.39 12.76 2.73
CA HIS A 388 -36.01 14.09 2.75
C HIS A 388 -34.93 15.19 2.81
N TYR A 389 -34.85 16.05 1.80
CA TYR A 389 -33.75 17.03 1.61
C TYR A 389 -32.34 16.40 1.72
N SER A 390 -32.17 15.17 1.22
CA SER A 390 -31.07 14.27 1.54
C SER A 390 -30.43 13.63 0.29
N SER A 391 -29.23 13.06 0.41
CA SER A 391 -28.55 12.34 -0.69
C SER A 391 -27.94 11.04 -0.18
N LEU A 392 -28.81 10.06 0.10
CA LEU A 392 -28.42 8.77 0.68
C LEU A 392 -27.66 7.89 -0.32
N THR A 393 -26.73 7.10 0.19
CA THR A 393 -26.18 5.94 -0.52
C THR A 393 -26.85 4.68 0.03
N ILE A 394 -27.59 3.96 -0.82
CA ILE A 394 -28.40 2.80 -0.44
C ILE A 394 -27.89 1.61 -1.25
N THR A 395 -27.17 0.68 -0.60
CA THR A 395 -26.44 -0.41 -1.27
C THR A 395 -26.66 -1.78 -0.63
N ASN A 396 -26.81 -2.86 -1.42
CA ASN A 396 -26.95 -4.24 -0.91
C ASN A 396 -28.13 -4.49 0.07
N ASN A 397 -29.10 -3.59 0.20
CA ASN A 397 -30.19 -3.75 1.16
C ASN A 397 -31.32 -4.63 0.61
N ILE A 398 -32.01 -5.32 1.51
CA ILE A 398 -33.28 -5.99 1.24
C ILE A 398 -34.40 -5.18 1.89
N ILE A 399 -35.12 -4.42 1.07
CA ILE A 399 -36.20 -3.53 1.51
C ILE A 399 -37.52 -4.21 1.17
N LYS A 400 -38.11 -4.94 2.14
CA LYS A 400 -39.22 -5.86 1.88
C LYS A 400 -40.46 -5.64 2.75
N ARG A 401 -41.66 -5.64 2.14
CA ARG A 401 -42.96 -5.65 2.85
C ARG A 401 -43.18 -4.47 3.80
N ASN A 402 -42.50 -3.36 3.58
CA ASN A 402 -42.78 -2.11 4.30
C ASN A 402 -44.00 -1.44 3.68
N SER A 403 -44.72 -0.64 4.46
CA SER A 403 -45.98 -0.02 4.04
C SER A 403 -46.06 1.45 4.38
N ALA A 404 -46.56 2.26 3.44
CA ALA A 404 -46.93 3.66 3.64
C ALA A 404 -48.44 3.84 3.40
N TRP A 405 -49.11 4.64 4.22
CA TRP A 405 -50.53 4.96 4.00
C TRP A 405 -50.73 5.80 2.73
N SER A 406 -49.83 6.75 2.44
CA SER A 406 -49.85 7.53 1.21
C SER A 406 -48.91 6.95 0.14
N SER A 407 -47.61 7.18 0.28
CA SER A 407 -46.68 7.07 -0.86
C SER A 407 -45.28 6.62 -0.43
N GLY A 408 -44.58 5.90 -1.30
CA GLY A 408 -43.25 5.37 -1.03
C GLY A 408 -43.30 4.22 -0.02
N GLY A 409 -43.86 3.08 -0.40
CA GLY A 409 -43.97 1.91 0.48
C GLY A 409 -42.60 1.41 0.94
N GLY A 410 -41.69 1.16 0.00
CA GLY A 410 -40.30 0.84 0.26
C GLY A 410 -39.48 2.10 0.58
N ILE A 411 -39.40 3.04 -0.38
CA ILE A 411 -38.61 4.28 -0.27
C ILE A 411 -39.45 5.48 -0.76
N GLU A 412 -39.43 6.58 0.01
CA GLU A 412 -39.86 7.91 -0.46
C GLU A 412 -38.64 8.83 -0.65
N CYS A 413 -38.68 9.67 -1.69
CA CYS A 413 -37.63 10.66 -2.00
C CYS A 413 -38.21 12.06 -2.26
N TYR A 414 -38.20 12.91 -1.24
CA TYR A 414 -38.62 14.32 -1.29
C TYR A 414 -37.41 15.27 -1.40
N SER A 415 -37.33 16.05 -2.50
CA SER A 415 -36.26 17.02 -2.78
C SER A 415 -34.84 16.47 -2.53
N SER A 416 -34.59 15.25 -2.99
CA SER A 416 -33.45 14.42 -2.62
C SER A 416 -32.78 13.74 -3.83
N SER A 417 -31.50 13.40 -3.73
CA SER A 417 -30.74 12.79 -4.82
C SER A 417 -29.98 11.53 -4.38
N PRO A 418 -30.68 10.45 -3.95
CA PRO A 418 -30.04 9.22 -3.53
C PRO A 418 -29.54 8.35 -4.69
N ILE A 419 -28.53 7.55 -4.39
CA ILE A 419 -28.01 6.48 -5.26
C ILE A 419 -28.41 5.14 -4.67
N ILE A 420 -29.04 4.29 -5.48
CA ILE A 420 -29.64 3.01 -5.10
C ILE A 420 -29.00 1.91 -5.95
N THR A 421 -28.01 1.21 -5.40
CA THR A 421 -27.21 0.22 -6.15
C THR A 421 -27.29 -1.18 -5.54
N ASN A 422 -27.51 -2.21 -6.37
CA ASN A 422 -27.51 -3.62 -5.92
C ASN A 422 -28.48 -3.91 -4.75
N ASN A 423 -29.68 -3.31 -4.74
CA ASN A 423 -30.70 -3.62 -3.71
C ASN A 423 -31.77 -4.59 -4.24
N THR A 424 -32.45 -5.28 -3.32
CA THR A 424 -33.69 -6.02 -3.63
C THR A 424 -34.86 -5.36 -2.91
N ILE A 425 -35.80 -4.80 -3.66
CA ILE A 425 -36.96 -4.08 -3.14
C ILE A 425 -38.22 -4.88 -3.51
N GLU A 426 -38.85 -5.56 -2.54
CA GLU A 426 -39.94 -6.53 -2.82
C GLU A 426 -41.17 -6.37 -1.92
N GLY A 427 -42.37 -6.47 -2.51
CA GLY A 427 -43.61 -6.67 -1.77
C GLY A 427 -44.02 -5.50 -0.87
N ASN A 428 -43.44 -4.32 -1.05
CA ASN A 428 -43.77 -3.10 -0.30
C ASN A 428 -45.05 -2.46 -0.86
N SER A 429 -45.79 -1.76 0.00
CA SER A 429 -47.12 -1.23 -0.33
C SER A 429 -47.29 0.26 -0.01
N ALA A 430 -47.84 1.02 -0.96
CA ALA A 430 -48.38 2.36 -0.77
C ALA A 430 -49.90 2.35 -0.96
N GLY A 431 -50.62 3.26 -0.29
CA GLY A 431 -52.07 3.43 -0.45
C GLY A 431 -52.48 4.27 -1.68
N SER A 432 -51.57 5.12 -2.17
CA SER A 432 -51.79 6.01 -3.32
C SER A 432 -50.87 5.71 -4.51
N ASP A 433 -49.54 5.87 -4.32
CA ASP A 433 -48.56 5.89 -5.42
C ASP A 433 -47.16 5.44 -4.92
N GLY A 434 -46.39 4.74 -5.76
CA GLY A 434 -45.01 4.34 -5.50
C GLY A 434 -44.89 3.30 -4.40
N GLY A 435 -45.26 2.06 -4.71
CA GLY A 435 -45.13 0.93 -3.79
C GLY A 435 -43.67 0.64 -3.45
N GLY A 436 -42.81 0.53 -4.47
CA GLY A 436 -41.37 0.35 -4.30
C GLY A 436 -40.70 1.68 -3.97
N ILE A 437 -40.67 2.60 -4.94
CA ILE A 437 -40.05 3.92 -4.83
C ILE A 437 -41.03 5.03 -5.27
N TYR A 438 -41.13 6.10 -4.49
CA TYR A 438 -41.84 7.34 -4.85
C TYR A 438 -40.90 8.53 -4.95
N CYS A 439 -40.91 9.24 -6.09
CA CYS A 439 -40.04 10.39 -6.38
C CYS A 439 -40.86 11.67 -6.57
N THR A 440 -40.55 12.72 -5.79
CA THR A 440 -41.29 13.98 -5.82
C THR A 440 -40.40 15.21 -5.56
N ALA A 441 -41.00 16.41 -5.56
CA ALA A 441 -40.39 17.69 -5.17
C ALA A 441 -38.99 17.95 -5.77
N SER A 442 -38.82 17.64 -7.07
CA SER A 442 -37.58 17.80 -7.84
C SER A 442 -36.40 16.91 -7.43
N SER A 443 -36.67 15.77 -6.78
CA SER A 443 -35.67 14.70 -6.53
C SER A 443 -35.00 14.18 -7.81
N SER A 444 -33.78 13.64 -7.68
CA SER A 444 -33.01 13.05 -8.78
C SER A 444 -32.40 11.71 -8.38
N ILE A 445 -33.19 10.64 -8.48
CA ILE A 445 -32.80 9.28 -8.07
C ILE A 445 -31.96 8.61 -9.16
N THR A 446 -30.88 7.92 -8.76
CA THR A 446 -30.13 7.00 -9.62
C THR A 446 -30.28 5.57 -9.11
N ILE A 447 -30.64 4.62 -9.99
CA ILE A 447 -30.86 3.21 -9.68
C ILE A 447 -29.98 2.34 -10.59
N ILE A 448 -29.17 1.46 -9.99
CA ILE A 448 -28.22 0.60 -10.71
C ILE A 448 -28.29 -0.82 -10.12
N ASN A 449 -28.14 -1.87 -10.95
CA ASN A 449 -28.05 -3.27 -10.52
C ASN A 449 -29.17 -3.76 -9.56
N THR A 450 -30.33 -3.10 -9.55
CA THR A 450 -31.33 -3.27 -8.48
C THR A 450 -32.51 -4.09 -9.00
N ILE A 451 -33.11 -4.92 -8.14
CA ILE A 451 -34.37 -5.59 -8.43
C ILE A 451 -35.51 -4.86 -7.72
N LEU A 452 -36.51 -4.46 -8.48
CA LEU A 452 -37.80 -3.95 -8.01
C LEU A 452 -38.91 -4.88 -8.51
N TRP A 453 -39.56 -5.59 -7.59
CA TRP A 453 -40.54 -6.61 -7.92
C TRP A 453 -41.71 -6.70 -6.92
N ASN A 454 -42.91 -7.00 -7.41
CA ASN A 454 -44.10 -7.27 -6.61
C ASN A 454 -44.51 -6.11 -5.66
N ASN A 455 -44.12 -4.87 -5.95
CA ASN A 455 -44.48 -3.72 -5.13
C ASN A 455 -45.79 -3.06 -5.61
N ASN A 456 -46.64 -2.62 -4.67
CA ASN A 456 -48.01 -2.16 -4.95
C ASN A 456 -48.20 -0.67 -4.57
N PRO A 457 -48.82 0.19 -5.40
CA PRO A 457 -49.48 -0.14 -6.67
C PRO A 457 -48.51 -0.37 -7.84
N GLU A 458 -47.30 0.20 -7.78
CA GLU A 458 -46.24 -0.08 -8.74
C GLU A 458 -44.81 0.04 -8.15
N GLU A 459 -43.84 -0.45 -8.91
CA GLU A 459 -42.42 -0.46 -8.59
C GLU A 459 -41.81 0.93 -8.37
N ILE A 460 -42.05 1.83 -9.32
CA ILE A 460 -41.45 3.16 -9.34
C ILE A 460 -42.50 4.16 -9.80
N TYR A 461 -42.77 5.16 -8.96
CA TYR A 461 -43.58 6.32 -9.32
C TYR A 461 -42.75 7.60 -9.34
N ARG A 462 -42.92 8.40 -10.39
CA ARG A 462 -42.25 9.69 -10.57
C ARG A 462 -43.27 10.80 -10.71
N HIS A 463 -43.61 11.43 -9.58
CA HIS A 463 -44.49 12.59 -9.56
C HIS A 463 -43.80 13.81 -10.16
N HIS A 464 -42.64 14.16 -9.60
CA HIS A 464 -41.79 15.29 -10.00
C HIS A 464 -40.31 14.87 -9.94
N GLY A 465 -39.43 15.62 -10.61
CA GLY A 465 -38.00 15.31 -10.67
C GLY A 465 -37.64 14.26 -11.72
N SER A 466 -36.51 13.57 -11.52
CA SER A 466 -35.94 12.59 -12.44
C SER A 466 -35.59 11.28 -11.74
N ILE A 467 -35.66 10.18 -12.51
CA ILE A 467 -35.18 8.86 -12.10
C ILE A 467 -34.43 8.26 -13.28
N THR A 468 -33.14 7.98 -13.08
CA THR A 468 -32.30 7.24 -14.02
C THR A 468 -32.14 5.81 -13.51
N VAL A 469 -32.43 4.83 -14.36
CA VAL A 469 -32.35 3.40 -14.02
C VAL A 469 -31.53 2.69 -15.08
N THR A 470 -30.50 1.95 -14.69
CA THR A 470 -29.68 1.13 -15.60
C THR A 470 -29.35 -0.23 -15.00
N TYR A 471 -29.11 -1.24 -15.83
CA TYR A 471 -28.73 -2.61 -15.43
C TYR A 471 -29.61 -3.19 -14.31
N SER A 472 -30.91 -2.88 -14.31
CA SER A 472 -31.84 -3.21 -13.23
C SER A 472 -33.06 -3.99 -13.73
N ASN A 473 -33.62 -4.87 -12.90
CA ASN A 473 -34.83 -5.63 -13.22
C ASN A 473 -36.04 -5.01 -12.54
N ILE A 474 -36.97 -4.49 -13.34
CA ILE A 474 -38.13 -3.73 -12.86
C ILE A 474 -39.41 -4.41 -13.35
N GLN A 475 -40.30 -4.82 -12.45
CA GLN A 475 -41.60 -5.36 -12.86
C GLN A 475 -42.41 -4.33 -13.67
N GLY A 476 -42.94 -4.75 -14.82
CA GLY A 476 -43.59 -3.83 -15.77
C GLY A 476 -42.60 -3.08 -16.68
N GLY A 477 -41.34 -2.97 -16.27
CA GLY A 477 -40.21 -2.44 -17.06
C GLY A 477 -40.00 -0.94 -16.94
N TRP A 478 -38.73 -0.52 -17.07
CA TRP A 478 -38.33 0.88 -17.05
C TRP A 478 -37.27 1.19 -18.12
N PRO A 479 -37.38 2.32 -18.86
CA PRO A 479 -36.42 2.65 -19.92
C PRO A 479 -35.02 2.94 -19.36
N GLY A 480 -34.01 2.28 -19.92
CA GLY A 480 -32.60 2.48 -19.59
C GLY A 480 -31.69 1.43 -20.23
N GLU A 481 -30.38 1.67 -20.18
CA GLU A 481 -29.36 0.72 -20.63
C GLU A 481 -29.31 -0.49 -19.68
N GLY A 482 -29.23 -1.71 -20.23
CA GLY A 482 -29.14 -2.95 -19.43
C GLY A 482 -30.40 -3.34 -18.63
N ASN A 483 -31.47 -2.53 -18.65
CA ASN A 483 -32.69 -2.84 -17.88
C ASN A 483 -33.46 -4.02 -18.48
N ILE A 484 -34.05 -4.82 -17.59
CA ILE A 484 -34.89 -5.96 -17.93
C ILE A 484 -36.23 -5.90 -17.17
N ASN A 485 -37.17 -6.74 -17.61
CA ASN A 485 -38.48 -6.96 -16.98
C ASN A 485 -38.82 -8.45 -17.17
N ALA A 486 -38.35 -9.27 -16.24
CA ALA A 486 -38.52 -10.72 -16.26
C ALA A 486 -38.52 -11.23 -14.82
N ASP A 487 -39.17 -12.37 -14.56
CA ASP A 487 -39.23 -12.95 -13.21
C ASP A 487 -37.81 -13.16 -12.64
N PRO A 488 -37.44 -12.57 -11.49
CA PRO A 488 -36.13 -12.76 -10.85
C PRO A 488 -35.82 -14.22 -10.50
N LEU A 489 -36.83 -15.11 -10.47
CA LEU A 489 -36.71 -16.49 -10.02
C LEU A 489 -36.05 -16.59 -8.64
N PHE A 490 -36.58 -15.89 -7.64
CA PHE A 490 -36.12 -15.98 -6.25
C PHE A 490 -36.33 -17.40 -5.67
N VAL A 491 -35.45 -17.85 -4.77
CA VAL A 491 -35.51 -19.22 -4.19
C VAL A 491 -36.77 -19.44 -3.33
N ASP A 492 -37.02 -18.61 -2.31
CA ASP A 492 -38.26 -18.64 -1.54
C ASP A 492 -38.64 -17.23 -1.05
N PRO A 493 -39.14 -16.37 -1.96
CA PRO A 493 -39.48 -15.00 -1.61
C PRO A 493 -40.57 -14.96 -0.55
N ALA A 494 -41.45 -15.96 -0.45
CA ALA A 494 -42.49 -16.02 0.58
C ALA A 494 -41.89 -16.08 2.00
N LYS A 495 -40.86 -16.90 2.22
CA LYS A 495 -40.07 -16.87 3.47
C LYS A 495 -39.12 -15.67 3.57
N GLY A 496 -38.93 -14.92 2.49
CA GLY A 496 -38.07 -13.74 2.44
C GLY A 496 -36.61 -14.07 2.08
N ASP A 497 -36.41 -15.19 1.39
CA ASP A 497 -35.15 -15.60 0.73
C ASP A 497 -35.20 -15.14 -0.74
N TYR A 498 -34.30 -14.21 -1.08
CA TYR A 498 -34.22 -13.59 -2.41
C TYR A 498 -32.92 -13.92 -3.14
N HIS A 499 -32.25 -15.04 -2.77
CA HIS A 499 -31.23 -15.62 -3.63
C HIS A 499 -31.84 -15.93 -5.02
N LEU A 500 -31.05 -15.75 -6.07
CA LEU A 500 -31.45 -16.04 -7.44
C LEU A 500 -31.35 -17.54 -7.71
N GLN A 501 -32.35 -18.15 -8.36
CA GLN A 501 -32.29 -19.53 -8.84
C GLN A 501 -31.37 -19.67 -10.07
N PRO A 502 -30.79 -20.86 -10.33
CA PRO A 502 -29.99 -21.09 -11.54
C PRO A 502 -30.86 -20.93 -12.79
N GLY A 503 -30.45 -20.03 -13.70
CA GLY A 503 -31.23 -19.64 -14.87
C GLY A 503 -32.11 -18.40 -14.66
N SER A 504 -32.00 -17.72 -13.51
CA SER A 504 -32.56 -16.38 -13.32
C SER A 504 -32.02 -15.39 -14.36
N PRO A 505 -32.87 -14.50 -14.92
CA PRO A 505 -32.44 -13.46 -15.85
C PRO A 505 -31.68 -12.30 -15.18
N CYS A 506 -31.57 -12.30 -13.84
CA CYS A 506 -30.77 -11.33 -13.09
C CYS A 506 -29.29 -11.74 -12.97
N VAL A 507 -28.94 -12.99 -13.31
CA VAL A 507 -27.58 -13.54 -13.16
C VAL A 507 -26.66 -13.09 -14.29
N ASP A 508 -25.39 -12.83 -14.00
CA ASP A 508 -24.35 -12.35 -14.94
C ASP A 508 -24.76 -11.06 -15.73
N SER A 509 -25.80 -10.33 -15.29
CA SER A 509 -26.53 -9.32 -16.08
C SER A 509 -26.46 -7.88 -15.54
N ALA A 510 -25.86 -7.66 -14.37
CA ALA A 510 -25.56 -6.34 -13.81
C ALA A 510 -24.26 -5.74 -14.39
N THR A 511 -23.95 -4.49 -14.03
CA THR A 511 -22.69 -3.83 -14.38
C THR A 511 -21.76 -3.69 -13.18
N GLY A 512 -20.45 -3.85 -13.37
CA GLY A 512 -19.44 -3.57 -12.33
C GLY A 512 -19.27 -2.08 -11.99
N LYS A 513 -20.01 -1.17 -12.65
CA LYS A 513 -20.02 0.26 -12.32
C LYS A 513 -20.83 0.48 -11.03
N GLU A 514 -20.18 1.07 -10.02
CA GLU A 514 -20.75 1.36 -8.69
C GLU A 514 -21.20 0.12 -7.88
N ALA A 515 -20.94 -1.10 -8.37
CA ALA A 515 -21.13 -2.33 -7.61
C ALA A 515 -20.21 -2.35 -6.36
N PRO A 516 -20.70 -2.82 -5.20
CA PRO A 516 -19.87 -3.03 -4.01
C PRO A 516 -18.86 -4.17 -4.21
N THR A 517 -17.94 -4.36 -3.25
CA THR A 517 -16.95 -5.45 -3.31
C THR A 517 -17.55 -6.83 -3.02
N THR A 518 -18.60 -6.90 -2.19
CA THR A 518 -19.33 -8.11 -1.83
C THR A 518 -20.84 -7.93 -1.94
N ASP A 519 -21.59 -9.03 -1.95
CA ASP A 519 -23.03 -9.04 -1.76
C ASP A 519 -23.40 -8.91 -0.26
N ILE A 520 -24.70 -9.08 0.07
CA ILE A 520 -25.19 -9.02 1.45
C ILE A 520 -24.70 -10.18 2.34
N ASP A 521 -24.43 -11.36 1.76
CA ASP A 521 -23.91 -12.54 2.48
C ASP A 521 -22.37 -12.50 2.63
N GLY A 522 -21.69 -11.54 1.98
CA GLY A 522 -20.24 -11.37 2.02
C GLY A 522 -19.48 -12.11 0.92
N HIS A 523 -20.16 -12.69 -0.06
CA HIS A 523 -19.55 -13.26 -1.26
C HIS A 523 -19.03 -12.15 -2.19
N PRO A 524 -17.90 -12.32 -2.89
CA PRO A 524 -17.40 -11.32 -3.83
C PRO A 524 -18.40 -11.00 -4.95
N ARG A 525 -18.55 -9.74 -5.34
CA ARG A 525 -19.49 -9.32 -6.42
C ARG A 525 -19.08 -9.70 -7.85
N LEU A 526 -17.90 -10.27 -8.04
CA LEU A 526 -17.46 -10.77 -9.34
C LEU A 526 -17.25 -12.28 -9.22
N LEU A 527 -18.32 -13.02 -9.46
CA LEU A 527 -18.34 -14.49 -9.55
C LEU A 527 -18.78 -14.91 -10.95
N GLY A 528 -18.37 -16.10 -11.40
CA GLY A 528 -18.76 -16.60 -12.71
C GLY A 528 -18.25 -15.75 -13.88
N SER A 529 -19.17 -15.07 -14.59
CA SER A 529 -18.92 -14.39 -15.85
C SER A 529 -19.17 -12.88 -15.82
N GLY A 530 -19.81 -12.37 -14.76
CA GLY A 530 -20.33 -11.00 -14.69
C GLY A 530 -20.60 -10.55 -13.25
N TYR A 531 -21.72 -9.84 -13.09
CA TYR A 531 -22.26 -9.35 -11.81
C TYR A 531 -23.76 -9.67 -11.79
N ASP A 532 -24.33 -9.93 -10.62
CA ASP A 532 -25.77 -10.16 -10.47
C ASP A 532 -26.55 -8.89 -10.10
N MET A 533 -27.81 -8.83 -10.55
CA MET A 533 -28.76 -7.81 -10.08
C MET A 533 -29.36 -8.21 -8.74
N GLY A 534 -29.55 -7.23 -7.84
CA GLY A 534 -30.12 -7.42 -6.51
C GLY A 534 -29.08 -7.44 -5.40
N ALA A 535 -29.52 -7.77 -4.18
CA ALA A 535 -28.70 -7.79 -2.96
C ALA A 535 -27.74 -8.99 -2.82
N TYR A 536 -27.93 -10.05 -3.62
CA TYR A 536 -27.16 -11.30 -3.60
C TYR A 536 -26.31 -11.48 -4.87
N GLU A 537 -25.27 -12.31 -4.78
CA GLU A 537 -24.52 -12.89 -5.91
C GLU A 537 -24.73 -14.43 -5.95
N ARG A 538 -24.34 -15.12 -7.04
CA ARG A 538 -24.69 -16.55 -7.26
C ARG A 538 -23.53 -17.50 -7.59
#